data_AF-A0A1W9WMS2-F1
#
_entry.id   AF-A0A1W9WMS2-F1
#
_cell.length_a   1.000
_cell.length_b   1.000
_cell.length_c   1.000
_cell.angle_alpha   90.00
_cell.angle_beta   90.00
_cell.angle_gamma   90.00
#
_symmetry.space_group_name_H-M   'P 1'
#
loop_
_entity.id
_entity.type
_entity.pdbx_description
1 polymer ?
#
loop_
_entity_poly.entity_id
_entity_poly.type
_entity_poly.pdbx_seq_one_letter_code
_entity_poly.pdbx_strand_id
1 'polypeptide(L)'
;MMKKAKKVTRITYSDDLNQAKYDALQEIAKRCGSVRTTVWHNYGAKSGLDAKFRPVRDEWIADGHIKNLPQRIWRVTLSDVLGDIKANREAAKINVNSHIFRNIDDKNKRKELFKNLKNDSVWINNSYQRRLMRKYWKHGKNDTFNQIVLEPGSYKCFSYHGKNDIEVISKTHGKRIAIPITTNYPITGQIRLILRSCQVEIHYTIDNTDARACGLPGSKIGIDKGYTEAFVDSDGNFHGEGLGKILSDETDFLNKKYRKRNKIGAILEKLKQNNPKKAKRIIKHNLGRKKLDRRKSRHRGKVKTLIFTAANNIVGKAETVVCEDLTKTFKSKNLGKTVNRRLSGWVKGLMASAIDTVASRRGSRVVLVNAAYTSQTCSRCSSLGKRTGDKFHCTPGCGAVMQADLNAAINILARLDDKELHRWLPFTKVKQILLKRCRRSDETAHPELQLQLQKLSTESELS
;
A
#
# COMPACT_ATOMS: atom_id res chain seq x y z
N MET A 1 -17.40 12.17 11.28
CA MET A 1 -17.50 11.34 10.06
C MET A 1 -16.60 11.89 8.96
N MET A 2 -15.81 11.05 8.28
CA MET A 2 -15.05 11.50 7.10
C MET A 2 -16.02 11.68 5.92
N LYS A 3 -15.78 12.69 5.07
CA LYS A 3 -16.53 12.83 3.82
C LYS A 3 -16.25 11.60 2.94
N LYS A 4 -17.31 10.94 2.47
CA LYS A 4 -17.20 9.85 1.48
C LYS A 4 -16.39 10.34 0.28
N ALA A 5 -15.56 9.46 -0.28
CA ALA A 5 -14.89 9.71 -1.54
C ALA A 5 -15.95 10.05 -2.60
N LYS A 6 -15.79 11.17 -3.32
CA LYS A 6 -16.77 11.59 -4.34
C LYS A 6 -16.79 10.66 -5.55
N LYS A 7 -15.63 10.11 -5.90
CA LYS A 7 -15.44 9.22 -7.05
C LYS A 7 -14.73 7.93 -6.67
N VAL A 8 -15.01 6.87 -7.41
CA VAL A 8 -14.38 5.57 -7.28
C VAL A 8 -13.91 5.04 -8.64
N THR A 9 -12.79 4.33 -8.66
CA THR A 9 -12.29 3.70 -9.87
C THR A 9 -13.00 2.38 -10.15
N ARG A 10 -13.44 2.21 -11.40
CA ARG A 10 -13.90 0.95 -12.00
C ARG A 10 -12.88 0.50 -13.05
N ILE A 11 -12.85 -0.82 -13.26
CA ILE A 11 -12.00 -1.46 -14.25
C ILE A 11 -12.93 -2.29 -15.13
N THR A 12 -12.89 -2.04 -16.43
CA THR A 12 -13.46 -2.94 -17.44
C THR A 12 -12.33 -3.51 -18.29
N TYR A 13 -12.62 -4.53 -19.08
CA TYR A 13 -11.65 -5.25 -19.88
C TYR A 13 -12.09 -5.23 -21.35
N SER A 14 -11.11 -5.24 -22.25
CA SER A 14 -11.37 -5.46 -23.66
C SER A 14 -11.86 -6.89 -23.90
N ASP A 15 -12.79 -7.03 -24.83
CA ASP A 15 -13.40 -8.29 -25.28
C ASP A 15 -12.90 -8.65 -26.69
N ASP A 16 -12.15 -9.74 -26.87
CA ASP A 16 -11.68 -10.18 -28.20
C ASP A 16 -10.97 -9.12 -29.07
N LEU A 17 -10.14 -8.28 -28.46
CA LEU A 17 -9.34 -7.29 -29.21
C LEU A 17 -8.34 -7.99 -30.14
N ASN A 18 -8.42 -7.70 -31.44
CA ASN A 18 -7.50 -8.27 -32.42
C ASN A 18 -6.03 -7.85 -32.17
N GLN A 19 -5.09 -8.70 -32.61
CA GLN A 19 -3.67 -8.54 -32.30
C GLN A 19 -3.08 -7.25 -32.92
N ALA A 20 -3.47 -6.90 -34.15
CA ALA A 20 -2.98 -5.69 -34.83
C ALA A 20 -3.37 -4.41 -34.08
N LYS A 21 -4.61 -4.31 -33.59
CA LYS A 21 -5.09 -3.21 -32.77
C LYS A 21 -4.37 -3.16 -31.42
N TYR A 22 -4.16 -4.32 -30.78
CA TYR A 22 -3.41 -4.40 -29.54
C TYR A 22 -1.95 -3.92 -29.73
N ASP A 23 -1.29 -4.33 -30.81
CA ASP A 23 0.08 -3.93 -31.12
C ASP A 23 0.20 -2.42 -31.40
N ALA A 24 -0.79 -1.84 -32.10
CA ALA A 24 -0.88 -0.40 -32.31
C ALA A 24 -1.01 0.37 -30.98
N LEU A 25 -1.86 -0.09 -30.07
CA LEU A 25 -1.97 0.48 -28.72
C LEU A 25 -0.66 0.29 -27.92
N GLN A 26 -0.01 -0.86 -28.07
CA GLN A 26 1.25 -1.12 -27.38
C GLN A 26 2.36 -0.17 -27.85
N GLU A 27 2.39 0.17 -29.13
CA GLU A 27 3.32 1.15 -29.65
C GLU A 27 3.08 2.55 -29.05
N ILE A 28 1.81 2.99 -28.98
CA ILE A 28 1.42 4.24 -28.33
C ILE A 28 1.87 4.24 -26.86
N ALA A 29 1.59 3.15 -26.13
CA ALA A 29 1.95 2.99 -24.73
C ALA A 29 3.46 3.07 -24.49
N LYS A 30 4.27 2.45 -25.37
CA LYS A 30 5.75 2.52 -25.32
C LYS A 30 6.23 3.95 -25.50
N ARG A 31 5.70 4.68 -26.49
CA ARG A 31 6.05 6.10 -26.73
C ARG A 31 5.65 6.98 -25.54
N CYS A 32 4.47 6.76 -24.97
CA CYS A 32 4.08 7.41 -23.71
C CYS A 32 5.07 7.10 -22.59
N GLY A 33 5.53 5.86 -22.48
CA GLY A 33 6.58 5.45 -21.54
C GLY A 33 7.89 6.23 -21.71
N SER A 34 8.35 6.44 -22.94
CA SER A 34 9.51 7.30 -23.21
C SER A 34 9.30 8.73 -22.72
N VAL A 35 8.11 9.30 -22.96
CA VAL A 35 7.75 10.62 -22.42
C VAL A 35 7.84 10.62 -20.90
N ARG A 36 7.27 9.62 -20.22
CA ARG A 36 7.37 9.52 -18.74
C ARG A 36 8.82 9.51 -18.28
N THR A 37 9.68 8.75 -18.97
CA THR A 37 11.11 8.66 -18.65
C THR A 37 11.79 10.03 -18.74
N THR A 38 11.56 10.77 -19.82
CA THR A 38 12.11 12.13 -19.99
C THR A 38 11.62 13.08 -18.91
N VAL A 39 10.32 13.07 -18.60
CA VAL A 39 9.74 13.94 -17.55
C VAL A 39 10.34 13.61 -16.18
N TRP A 40 10.49 12.32 -15.84
CA TRP A 40 11.15 11.91 -14.60
C TRP A 40 12.61 12.36 -14.56
N HIS A 41 13.35 12.19 -15.65
CA HIS A 41 14.75 12.60 -15.74
C HIS A 41 14.90 14.11 -15.50
N ASN A 42 14.11 14.93 -16.20
CA ASN A 42 14.22 16.39 -16.16
C ASN A 42 13.65 16.98 -14.86
N TYR A 43 12.53 16.43 -14.38
CA TYR A 43 11.74 17.07 -13.32
C TYR A 43 11.59 16.25 -12.03
N GLY A 44 12.09 15.02 -11.98
CA GLY A 44 11.98 14.12 -10.83
C GLY A 44 12.89 14.46 -9.65
N ALA A 45 13.61 15.58 -9.71
CA ALA A 45 14.52 16.06 -8.67
C ALA A 45 14.10 17.44 -8.15
N LYS A 46 14.86 17.96 -7.18
CA LYS A 46 14.67 19.32 -6.65
C LYS A 46 14.67 20.39 -7.75
N SER A 47 15.50 20.25 -8.79
CA SER A 47 15.55 21.18 -9.93
C SER A 47 14.22 21.30 -10.68
N GLY A 48 13.39 20.26 -10.66
CA GLY A 48 12.08 20.25 -11.30
C GLY A 48 10.91 20.69 -10.43
N LEU A 49 11.18 21.30 -9.26
CA LEU A 49 10.13 21.61 -8.29
C LEU A 49 9.10 22.63 -8.82
N ASP A 50 9.55 23.58 -9.64
CA ASP A 50 8.73 24.60 -10.28
C ASP A 50 8.08 24.14 -11.60
N ALA A 51 8.31 22.89 -12.00
CA ALA A 51 7.75 22.31 -13.21
C ALA A 51 6.22 22.23 -13.12
N LYS A 52 5.56 23.24 -13.67
CA LYS A 52 4.11 23.27 -13.87
C LYS A 52 3.78 22.78 -15.27
N PHE A 53 2.60 22.16 -15.41
CA PHE A 53 2.18 21.57 -16.67
C PHE A 53 2.20 22.58 -17.84
N ARG A 54 1.65 23.79 -17.67
CA ARG A 54 1.55 24.78 -18.76
C ARG A 54 2.92 25.24 -19.26
N PRO A 55 3.85 25.76 -18.42
CA PRO A 55 5.18 26.16 -18.87
C PRO A 55 5.94 25.04 -19.60
N VAL A 56 5.99 23.83 -19.01
CA VAL A 56 6.71 22.69 -19.61
C VAL A 56 6.08 22.27 -20.94
N ARG A 57 4.74 22.28 -21.02
CA ARG A 57 4.03 22.00 -22.28
C ARG A 57 4.39 23.00 -23.36
N ASP A 58 4.41 24.29 -23.04
CA ASP A 58 4.62 25.36 -24.01
C ASP A 58 6.04 25.34 -24.56
N GLU A 59 7.03 25.13 -23.69
CA GLU A 59 8.44 24.85 -24.05
C GLU A 59 8.53 23.65 -25.01
N TRP A 60 7.92 22.52 -24.66
CA TRP A 60 7.98 21.31 -25.48
C TRP A 60 7.26 21.44 -26.84
N ILE A 61 6.27 22.32 -26.93
CA ILE A 61 5.61 22.65 -28.20
C ILE A 61 6.53 23.50 -29.06
N ALA A 62 7.13 24.56 -28.49
CA ALA A 62 8.05 25.44 -29.20
C ALA A 62 9.26 24.67 -29.76
N ASP A 63 9.82 23.76 -28.97
CA ASP A 63 10.98 22.96 -29.36
C ASP A 63 10.64 21.79 -30.30
N GLY A 64 9.33 21.53 -30.55
CA GLY A 64 8.90 20.35 -31.28
C GLY A 64 9.38 19.04 -30.64
N HIS A 65 9.44 19.00 -29.30
CA HIS A 65 10.08 17.94 -28.52
C HIS A 65 9.47 16.55 -28.79
N ILE A 66 8.16 16.50 -29.09
CA ILE A 66 7.44 15.26 -29.39
C ILE A 66 6.79 15.34 -30.77
N LYS A 67 7.45 14.71 -31.75
CA LYS A 67 6.95 14.61 -33.14
C LYS A 67 6.14 13.34 -33.42
N ASN A 68 6.27 12.36 -32.53
CA ASN A 68 5.94 10.95 -32.81
C ASN A 68 4.71 10.45 -32.06
N LEU A 69 3.91 11.35 -31.49
CA LEU A 69 2.74 11.03 -30.70
C LEU A 69 1.72 12.16 -30.84
N PRO A 70 0.42 11.88 -31.01
CA PRO A 70 -0.60 12.92 -31.08
C PRO A 70 -0.57 13.85 -29.87
N GLN A 71 -0.76 15.15 -30.11
CA GLN A 71 -0.62 16.18 -29.08
C GLN A 71 -1.50 15.92 -27.84
N ARG A 72 -2.74 15.48 -28.07
CA ARG A 72 -3.69 15.12 -27.00
C ARG A 72 -3.16 14.00 -26.10
N ILE A 73 -2.45 13.02 -26.63
CA ILE A 73 -1.96 11.87 -25.84
C ILE A 73 -0.73 12.26 -25.01
N TRP A 74 0.25 12.92 -25.63
CA TRP A 74 1.49 13.25 -24.91
C TRP A 74 1.28 14.34 -23.86
N ARG A 75 0.38 15.30 -24.09
CA ARG A 75 0.03 16.34 -23.11
C ARG A 75 -0.57 15.75 -21.85
N VAL A 76 -1.52 14.83 -22.00
CA VAL A 76 -2.13 14.14 -20.85
C VAL A 76 -1.09 13.28 -20.14
N THR A 77 -0.20 12.62 -20.88
CA THR A 77 0.91 11.85 -20.30
C THR A 77 1.87 12.74 -19.51
N LEU A 78 2.24 13.92 -20.03
CA LEU A 78 3.05 14.90 -19.32
C LEU A 78 2.38 15.33 -18.00
N SER A 79 1.10 15.71 -18.06
CA SER A 79 0.37 16.13 -16.86
C SER A 79 0.26 15.02 -15.82
N ASP A 80 0.03 13.77 -16.26
CA ASP A 80 -0.04 12.58 -15.41
C ASP A 80 1.27 12.37 -14.65
N VAL A 81 2.40 12.41 -15.36
CA VAL A 81 3.73 12.14 -14.78
C VAL A 81 4.18 13.25 -13.84
N LEU A 82 3.89 14.52 -14.15
CA LEU A 82 4.13 15.61 -13.21
C LEU A 82 3.32 15.43 -11.92
N GLY A 83 2.10 14.89 -12.03
CA GLY A 83 1.29 14.47 -10.89
C GLY A 83 1.95 13.36 -10.07
N ASP A 84 2.49 12.33 -10.73
CA ASP A 84 3.23 11.24 -10.08
C ASP A 84 4.48 11.74 -9.35
N ILE A 85 5.24 12.67 -9.95
CA ILE A 85 6.41 13.31 -9.33
C ILE A 85 6.00 14.07 -8.07
N LYS A 86 4.90 14.84 -8.14
CA LYS A 86 4.34 15.54 -6.98
C LYS A 86 3.93 14.55 -5.89
N ALA A 87 3.22 13.47 -6.24
CA ALA A 87 2.82 12.45 -5.28
C ALA A 87 4.03 11.78 -4.61
N ASN A 88 5.09 11.47 -5.37
CA ASN A 88 6.34 10.95 -4.85
C ASN A 88 7.02 11.91 -3.86
N ARG A 89 7.02 13.22 -4.18
CA ARG A 89 7.52 14.27 -3.28
C ARG A 89 6.72 14.34 -1.98
N GLU A 90 5.39 14.35 -2.06
CA GLU A 90 4.53 14.36 -0.86
C GLU A 90 4.73 13.10 0.00
N ALA A 91 4.94 11.95 -0.62
CA ALA A 91 5.30 10.72 0.11
C ALA A 91 6.65 10.88 0.85
N ALA A 92 7.64 11.54 0.25
CA ALA A 92 8.91 11.83 0.91
C ALA A 92 8.74 12.79 2.10
N LYS A 93 7.83 13.77 2.02
CA LYS A 93 7.52 14.68 3.13
C LYS A 93 6.98 13.95 4.36
N ILE A 94 6.26 12.84 4.19
CA ILE A 94 5.81 12.00 5.32
C ILE A 94 7.02 11.45 6.10
N ASN A 95 8.06 11.01 5.40
CA ASN A 95 9.30 10.53 6.03
C ASN A 95 10.06 11.66 6.73
N VAL A 96 10.10 12.86 6.12
CA VAL A 96 10.67 14.06 6.74
C VAL A 96 9.92 14.44 8.02
N ASN A 97 8.59 14.48 7.98
CA ASN A 97 7.76 14.74 9.16
C ASN A 97 8.03 13.73 10.27
N SER A 98 8.13 12.46 9.92
CA SER A 98 8.48 11.42 10.88
C SER A 98 9.89 11.60 11.47
N HIS A 99 10.86 12.07 10.68
CA HIS A 99 12.21 12.36 11.16
C HIS A 99 12.22 13.57 12.10
N ILE A 100 11.57 14.66 11.71
CA ILE A 100 11.43 15.88 12.52
C ILE A 100 10.80 15.55 13.87
N PHE A 101 9.70 14.78 13.87
CA PHE A 101 9.00 14.44 15.10
C PHE A 101 9.86 13.64 16.09
N ARG A 102 10.77 12.79 15.59
CA ARG A 102 11.62 11.92 16.42
C ARG A 102 12.85 12.62 17.00
N ASN A 103 13.34 13.66 16.34
CA ASN A 103 14.64 14.26 16.65
C ASN A 103 14.52 15.69 17.18
N ILE A 104 13.32 16.24 17.27
CA ILE A 104 13.06 17.58 17.78
C ILE A 104 12.01 17.47 18.88
N ASP A 105 12.41 17.72 20.11
CA ASP A 105 11.50 17.64 21.26
C ASP A 105 10.60 18.87 21.36
N ASP A 106 11.13 20.06 21.03
CA ASP A 106 10.39 21.33 21.02
C ASP A 106 9.15 21.25 20.11
N LYS A 107 7.99 21.40 20.73
CA LYS A 107 6.67 21.35 20.09
C LYS A 107 6.45 22.52 19.12
N ASN A 108 6.90 23.73 19.47
CA ASN A 108 6.70 24.93 18.66
C ASN A 108 7.55 24.87 17.40
N LYS A 109 8.84 24.54 17.56
CA LYS A 109 9.75 24.32 16.43
C LYS A 109 9.27 23.22 15.49
N ARG A 110 8.74 22.11 16.02
CA ARG A 110 8.12 21.06 15.19
C ARG A 110 6.94 21.58 14.37
N LYS A 111 6.01 22.31 15.01
CA LYS A 111 4.84 22.89 14.33
C LYS A 111 5.25 23.82 13.19
N GLU A 112 6.25 24.67 13.42
CA GLU A 112 6.80 25.58 12.41
C GLU A 112 7.36 24.79 11.21
N LEU A 113 8.21 23.79 11.47
CA LEU A 113 8.77 22.96 10.42
C LEU A 113 7.69 22.19 9.64
N PHE A 114 6.66 21.67 10.30
CA PHE A 114 5.53 21.03 9.61
C PHE A 114 4.76 22.02 8.73
N LYS A 115 4.59 23.26 9.17
CA LYS A 115 3.96 24.33 8.37
C LYS A 115 4.83 24.65 7.14
N ASN A 116 6.12 24.84 7.33
CA ASN A 116 7.07 25.16 6.25
C ASN A 116 7.12 24.05 5.18
N LEU A 117 7.04 22.77 5.59
CA LEU A 117 7.09 21.65 4.66
C LEU A 117 5.85 21.55 3.73
N LYS A 118 4.74 22.21 4.09
CA LYS A 118 3.54 22.26 3.23
C LYS A 118 3.76 23.11 1.98
N ASN A 119 4.59 24.15 2.07
CA ASN A 119 4.86 25.05 0.95
C ASN A 119 6.23 24.75 0.34
N ASP A 120 6.22 24.34 -0.93
CA ASP A 120 7.44 23.94 -1.64
C ASP A 120 8.48 25.05 -1.79
N SER A 121 8.03 26.30 -1.92
CA SER A 121 8.91 27.47 -2.00
C SER A 121 9.52 27.87 -0.66
N VAL A 122 9.00 27.37 0.47
CA VAL A 122 9.50 27.72 1.81
C VAL A 122 10.56 26.73 2.26
N TRP A 123 10.26 25.43 2.27
CA TRP A 123 11.19 24.42 2.80
C TRP A 123 12.46 24.30 1.95
N ILE A 124 12.41 24.67 0.67
CA ILE A 124 13.56 24.64 -0.24
C ILE A 124 14.67 25.61 0.20
N ASN A 125 14.28 26.72 0.82
CA ASN A 125 15.17 27.77 1.31
C ASN A 125 15.67 27.45 2.72
N ASN A 126 14.90 26.71 3.53
CA ASN A 126 15.34 26.21 4.83
C ASN A 126 16.44 25.13 4.69
N SER A 127 17.64 25.39 5.22
CA SER A 127 18.82 24.51 5.08
C SER A 127 18.61 23.11 5.66
N TYR A 128 17.95 23.02 6.81
CA TYR A 128 17.67 21.76 7.51
C TYR A 128 16.65 20.93 6.73
N GLN A 129 15.50 21.49 6.37
CA GLN A 129 14.45 20.78 5.63
C GLN A 129 14.91 20.37 4.23
N ARG A 130 15.67 21.23 3.55
CA ARG A 130 16.31 20.90 2.27
C ARG A 130 17.22 19.67 2.38
N ARG A 131 18.04 19.58 3.44
CA ARG A 131 18.92 18.41 3.67
C ARG A 131 18.09 17.15 3.91
N LEU A 132 17.02 17.23 4.70
CA LEU A 132 16.11 16.10 4.93
C LEU A 132 15.39 15.67 3.66
N MET A 133 14.88 16.61 2.86
CA MET A 133 14.24 16.29 1.59
C MET A 133 15.22 15.60 0.63
N ARG A 134 16.48 16.03 0.52
CA ARG A 134 17.49 15.27 -0.27
C ARG A 134 17.75 13.86 0.26
N LYS A 135 17.65 13.67 1.57
CA LYS A 135 17.81 12.35 2.20
C LYS A 135 16.65 11.41 1.84
N TYR A 136 15.41 11.89 1.91
CA TYR A 136 14.21 11.04 1.81
C TYR A 136 13.50 11.08 0.45
N TRP A 137 13.57 12.20 -0.28
CA TRP A 137 13.05 12.33 -1.63
C TRP A 137 14.13 11.87 -2.62
N LYS A 138 14.05 10.60 -2.99
CA LYS A 138 14.94 10.01 -4.00
C LYS A 138 14.37 10.25 -5.38
N HIS A 139 15.24 10.55 -6.33
CA HIS A 139 14.88 10.71 -7.73
C HIS A 139 14.23 9.43 -8.26
N GLY A 140 12.99 9.54 -8.72
CA GLY A 140 12.25 8.41 -9.26
C GLY A 140 12.72 8.01 -10.65
N LYS A 141 12.32 6.82 -11.08
CA LYS A 141 12.56 6.31 -12.43
C LYS A 141 11.25 5.76 -12.99
N ASN A 142 11.07 5.87 -14.29
CA ASN A 142 9.91 5.28 -14.96
C ASN A 142 10.17 3.82 -15.34
N ASP A 143 9.30 2.93 -14.87
CA ASP A 143 9.24 1.53 -15.29
C ASP A 143 7.94 1.20 -16.06
N THR A 144 7.12 2.22 -16.38
CA THR A 144 5.79 2.03 -16.96
C THR A 144 5.78 2.35 -18.46
N PHE A 145 5.66 1.29 -19.27
CA PHE A 145 5.64 1.35 -20.74
C PHE A 145 4.40 0.70 -21.37
N ASN A 146 3.44 0.29 -20.55
CA ASN A 146 2.25 -0.44 -20.98
C ASN A 146 0.95 0.33 -20.69
N GLN A 147 1.03 1.66 -20.62
CA GLN A 147 -0.07 2.50 -20.20
C GLN A 147 -0.27 3.75 -21.08
N ILE A 148 -1.53 4.04 -21.39
CA ILE A 148 -1.99 5.23 -22.09
C ILE A 148 -3.02 5.95 -21.20
N VAL A 149 -2.92 7.27 -21.08
CA VAL A 149 -3.93 8.09 -20.39
C VAL A 149 -4.62 8.96 -21.42
N LEU A 150 -5.94 8.96 -21.39
CA LEU A 150 -6.77 9.65 -22.36
C LEU A 150 -7.77 10.56 -21.65
N GLU A 151 -7.90 11.79 -22.15
CA GLU A 151 -8.89 12.77 -21.72
C GLU A 151 -10.16 12.74 -22.60
N PRO A 152 -11.29 13.33 -22.16
CA PRO A 152 -12.46 13.51 -23.01
C PRO A 152 -12.11 14.10 -24.39
N GLY A 153 -12.70 13.57 -25.45
CA GLY A 153 -12.39 13.91 -26.85
C GLY A 153 -11.24 13.09 -27.46
N SER A 154 -10.37 12.48 -26.64
CA SER A 154 -9.36 11.53 -27.11
C SER A 154 -9.90 10.12 -27.34
N TYR A 155 -11.15 9.90 -26.96
CA TYR A 155 -11.89 8.68 -27.22
C TYR A 155 -13.37 9.00 -27.47
N LYS A 156 -14.08 8.05 -28.07
CA LYS A 156 -15.54 8.03 -28.19
C LYS A 156 -16.05 6.70 -27.66
N CYS A 157 -17.20 6.72 -26.99
CA CYS A 157 -17.91 5.51 -26.61
C CYS A 157 -19.18 5.41 -27.45
N PHE A 158 -19.46 4.24 -27.98
CA PHE A 158 -20.70 3.96 -28.69
C PHE A 158 -21.10 2.51 -28.43
N SER A 159 -22.36 2.19 -28.68
CA SER A 159 -22.90 0.84 -28.52
C SER A 159 -23.12 0.23 -29.90
N TYR A 160 -22.68 -1.00 -30.07
CA TYR A 160 -22.85 -1.79 -31.29
C TYR A 160 -23.28 -3.21 -30.92
N HIS A 161 -24.42 -3.67 -31.43
CA HIS A 161 -25.01 -5.00 -31.12
C HIS A 161 -25.06 -5.35 -29.63
N GLY A 162 -25.46 -4.40 -28.77
CA GLY A 162 -25.58 -4.61 -27.33
C GLY A 162 -24.24 -4.68 -26.57
N LYS A 163 -23.10 -4.51 -27.25
CA LYS A 163 -21.78 -4.31 -26.62
C LYS A 163 -21.38 -2.85 -26.72
N ASN A 164 -20.73 -2.33 -25.69
CA ASN A 164 -20.12 -1.01 -25.81
C ASN A 164 -18.72 -1.17 -26.40
N ASP A 165 -18.35 -0.20 -27.23
CA ASP A 165 -17.03 -0.08 -27.83
C ASP A 165 -16.44 1.27 -27.43
N ILE A 166 -15.11 1.30 -27.30
CA ILE A 166 -14.36 2.53 -27.11
C ILE A 166 -13.38 2.76 -28.26
N GLU A 167 -13.56 3.87 -28.96
CA GLU A 167 -12.74 4.29 -30.09
C GLU A 167 -11.73 5.34 -29.65
N VAL A 168 -10.46 4.95 -29.58
CA VAL A 168 -9.38 5.83 -29.12
C VAL A 168 -8.57 6.39 -30.27
N ILE A 169 -8.00 7.58 -30.09
CA ILE A 169 -7.10 8.18 -31.09
C ILE A 169 -5.92 7.24 -31.40
N SER A 170 -5.63 7.06 -32.68
CA SER A 170 -4.45 6.34 -33.15
C SER A 170 -3.27 7.29 -33.43
N LYS A 171 -2.11 6.73 -33.82
CA LYS A 171 -0.99 7.55 -34.32
C LYS A 171 -1.28 8.23 -35.67
N THR A 172 -2.11 7.60 -36.50
CA THR A 172 -2.47 8.11 -37.82
C THR A 172 -3.60 9.12 -37.70
N HIS A 173 -3.41 10.29 -38.29
CA HIS A 173 -4.41 11.36 -38.28
C HIS A 173 -5.77 10.86 -38.80
N GLY A 174 -6.86 11.25 -38.14
CA GLY A 174 -8.22 10.86 -38.51
C GLY A 174 -8.63 9.41 -38.19
N LYS A 175 -7.69 8.48 -38.00
CA LYS A 175 -8.02 7.07 -37.71
C LYS A 175 -8.11 6.81 -36.20
N ARG A 176 -9.06 5.95 -35.81
CA ARG A 176 -9.29 5.51 -34.43
C ARG A 176 -9.12 4.00 -34.29
N ILE A 177 -8.78 3.56 -33.08
CA ILE A 177 -8.68 2.15 -32.72
C ILE A 177 -9.90 1.81 -31.88
N ALA A 178 -10.82 1.03 -32.45
CA ALA A 178 -11.99 0.51 -31.76
C ALA A 178 -11.61 -0.66 -30.84
N ILE A 179 -11.90 -0.52 -29.55
CA ILE A 179 -11.69 -1.50 -28.49
C ILE A 179 -13.07 -1.95 -27.99
N PRO A 180 -13.55 -3.14 -28.35
CA PRO A 180 -14.74 -3.73 -27.74
C PRO A 180 -14.55 -3.94 -26.23
N ILE A 181 -15.55 -3.61 -25.42
CA ILE A 181 -15.50 -3.68 -23.96
C ILE A 181 -16.66 -4.46 -23.37
N THR A 182 -16.43 -5.10 -22.22
CA THR A 182 -17.41 -6.00 -21.58
C THR A 182 -18.49 -5.28 -20.76
N THR A 183 -18.43 -3.95 -20.63
CA THR A 183 -19.31 -3.18 -19.73
C THR A 183 -20.38 -2.43 -20.51
N ASN A 184 -21.61 -2.44 -20.02
CA ASN A 184 -22.71 -1.62 -20.53
C ASN A 184 -22.72 -0.19 -19.92
N TYR A 185 -21.94 0.08 -18.88
CA TYR A 185 -21.83 1.41 -18.28
C TYR A 185 -21.19 2.44 -19.22
N PRO A 186 -21.73 3.66 -19.31
CA PRO A 186 -21.11 4.74 -20.05
C PRO A 186 -19.79 5.15 -19.39
N ILE A 187 -18.73 5.24 -20.20
CA ILE A 187 -17.41 5.66 -19.74
C ILE A 187 -17.22 7.13 -20.09
N THR A 188 -16.99 7.95 -19.08
CA THR A 188 -16.77 9.40 -19.22
C THR A 188 -15.56 9.86 -18.41
N GLY A 189 -15.07 11.06 -18.70
CA GLY A 189 -13.95 11.68 -18.00
C GLY A 189 -12.58 11.17 -18.48
N GLN A 190 -11.58 11.24 -17.60
CA GLN A 190 -10.24 10.75 -17.92
C GLN A 190 -10.18 9.23 -17.70
N ILE A 191 -9.59 8.51 -18.66
CA ILE A 191 -9.44 7.06 -18.61
C ILE A 191 -7.97 6.66 -18.72
N ARG A 192 -7.66 5.48 -18.21
CA ARG A 192 -6.33 4.88 -18.29
C ARG A 192 -6.43 3.48 -18.89
N LEU A 193 -5.78 3.30 -20.03
CA LEU A 193 -5.63 2.00 -20.67
C LEU A 193 -4.36 1.34 -20.13
N ILE A 194 -4.47 0.11 -19.65
CA ILE A 194 -3.34 -0.71 -19.21
C ILE A 194 -3.30 -1.98 -20.04
N LEU A 195 -2.22 -2.17 -20.79
CA LEU A 195 -2.05 -3.31 -21.69
C LEU A 195 -1.34 -4.45 -20.97
N ARG A 196 -1.96 -5.63 -20.93
CA ARG A 196 -1.39 -6.84 -20.33
C ARG A 196 -1.80 -8.09 -21.12
N SER A 197 -0.83 -8.88 -21.58
CA SER A 197 -1.07 -10.22 -22.11
C SER A 197 -2.15 -10.30 -23.21
N CYS A 198 -2.15 -9.35 -24.15
CA CYS A 198 -3.13 -9.22 -25.24
C CYS A 198 -4.54 -8.79 -24.79
N GLN A 199 -4.70 -8.29 -23.57
CA GLN A 199 -5.92 -7.67 -23.06
C GLN A 199 -5.65 -6.25 -22.62
N VAL A 200 -6.63 -5.36 -22.81
CA VAL A 200 -6.59 -3.98 -22.35
C VAL A 200 -7.51 -3.83 -21.14
N GLU A 201 -6.96 -3.40 -20.01
CA GLU A 201 -7.75 -2.95 -18.87
C GLU A 201 -8.06 -1.47 -19.05
N ILE A 202 -9.33 -1.07 -18.98
CA ILE A 202 -9.74 0.33 -19.00
C ILE A 202 -10.15 0.74 -17.59
N HIS A 203 -9.36 1.62 -17.00
CA HIS A 203 -9.59 2.18 -15.67
C HIS A 203 -10.24 3.55 -15.84
N TYR A 204 -11.42 3.73 -15.25
CA TYR A 204 -12.20 4.96 -15.33
C TYR A 204 -12.85 5.26 -13.98
N THR A 205 -13.22 6.51 -13.75
CA THR A 205 -13.85 6.93 -12.50
C THR A 205 -15.34 7.13 -12.67
N ILE A 206 -16.11 6.66 -11.71
CA ILE A 206 -17.54 6.94 -11.58
C ILE A 206 -17.82 7.68 -10.27
N ASP A 207 -18.96 8.34 -10.18
CA ASP A 207 -19.40 8.91 -8.91
C ASP A 207 -19.65 7.80 -7.89
N ASN A 208 -19.32 8.08 -6.64
CA ASN A 208 -19.49 7.11 -5.56
C ASN A 208 -20.95 7.06 -5.14
N THR A 209 -21.63 6.00 -5.55
CA THR A 209 -23.03 5.71 -5.19
C THR A 209 -23.16 4.73 -4.03
N ASP A 210 -22.07 4.44 -3.30
CA ASP A 210 -22.11 3.49 -2.19
C ASP A 210 -22.95 4.03 -1.02
N ALA A 211 -24.20 3.56 -0.95
CA ALA A 211 -25.16 3.93 0.07
C ALA A 211 -24.85 3.29 1.44
N ARG A 212 -24.04 2.23 1.49
CA ARG A 212 -23.74 1.50 2.73
C ARG A 212 -23.10 2.45 3.75
N ALA A 213 -23.71 2.57 4.93
CA ALA A 213 -23.16 3.33 6.03
C ALA A 213 -21.89 2.64 6.59
N CYS A 214 -21.01 3.40 7.23
CA CYS A 214 -20.05 2.83 8.18
C CYS A 214 -20.74 2.56 9.52
N GLY A 215 -19.97 2.10 10.52
CA GLY A 215 -20.49 1.95 11.89
C GLY A 215 -21.08 3.23 12.48
N LEU A 216 -21.80 3.08 13.59
CA LEU A 216 -22.49 4.16 14.30
C LEU A 216 -21.55 5.33 14.65
N PRO A 217 -22.03 6.57 14.73
CA PRO A 217 -21.21 7.71 15.15
C PRO A 217 -20.49 7.43 16.48
N GLY A 218 -19.20 7.76 16.56
CA GLY A 218 -18.37 7.54 17.75
C GLY A 218 -17.82 6.11 17.90
N SER A 219 -18.34 5.12 17.16
CA SER A 219 -17.84 3.74 17.22
C SER A 219 -16.40 3.65 16.73
N LYS A 220 -15.55 2.98 17.52
CA LYS A 220 -14.13 2.77 17.26
C LYS A 220 -13.83 1.27 17.31
N ILE A 221 -12.99 0.78 16.41
CA ILE A 221 -12.54 -0.62 16.44
C ILE A 221 -11.04 -0.71 16.16
N GLY A 222 -10.31 -1.49 16.96
CA GLY A 222 -8.91 -1.83 16.71
C GLY A 222 -8.82 -3.08 15.86
N ILE A 223 -7.90 -3.11 14.89
CA ILE A 223 -7.64 -4.32 14.10
C ILE A 223 -6.17 -4.70 14.11
N ASP A 224 -5.91 -5.98 14.36
CA ASP A 224 -4.61 -6.62 14.13
C ASP A 224 -4.60 -7.29 12.75
N LYS A 225 -3.45 -7.30 12.07
CA LYS A 225 -3.29 -7.85 10.71
C LYS A 225 -2.57 -9.19 10.76
N GLY A 226 -3.28 -10.25 10.42
CA GLY A 226 -2.76 -11.62 10.49
C GLY A 226 -2.20 -12.16 9.17
N TYR A 227 -1.50 -13.29 9.24
CA TYR A 227 -1.17 -14.11 8.06
C TYR A 227 -2.22 -15.19 7.81
N THR A 228 -2.68 -15.86 8.87
CA THR A 228 -3.63 -16.98 8.81
C THR A 228 -5.03 -16.46 8.47
N GLU A 229 -5.53 -15.53 9.27
CA GLU A 229 -6.70 -14.69 9.01
C GLU A 229 -6.23 -13.32 8.52
N ALA A 230 -7.07 -12.60 7.79
CA ALA A 230 -6.70 -11.28 7.28
C ALA A 230 -6.64 -10.24 8.41
N PHE A 231 -7.64 -10.27 9.31
CA PHE A 231 -7.75 -9.34 10.42
C PHE A 231 -8.38 -10.00 11.65
N VAL A 232 -8.02 -9.52 12.83
CA VAL A 232 -8.72 -9.79 14.09
C VAL A 232 -9.14 -8.44 14.67
N ASP A 233 -10.41 -8.28 15.02
CA ASP A 233 -10.93 -7.04 15.59
C ASP A 233 -10.96 -7.06 17.13
N SER A 234 -11.01 -5.86 17.73
CA SER A 234 -11.02 -5.69 19.19
C SER A 234 -12.26 -6.25 19.89
N ASP A 235 -13.28 -6.64 19.12
CA ASP A 235 -14.51 -7.29 19.62
C ASP A 235 -14.38 -8.83 19.61
N GLY A 236 -13.23 -9.38 19.18
CA GLY A 236 -12.98 -10.82 19.16
C GLY A 236 -13.35 -11.52 17.86
N ASN A 237 -13.68 -10.80 16.79
CA ASN A 237 -14.06 -11.42 15.52
C ASN A 237 -12.88 -11.55 14.56
N PHE A 238 -12.80 -12.70 13.92
CA PHE A 238 -11.79 -13.03 12.92
C PHE A 238 -12.38 -12.79 11.53
N HIS A 239 -11.63 -12.10 10.66
CA HIS A 239 -12.09 -11.76 9.31
C HIS A 239 -11.10 -12.26 8.26
N GLY A 240 -11.64 -12.80 7.16
CA GLY A 240 -10.82 -13.32 6.07
C GLY A 240 -10.13 -14.64 6.43
N GLU A 241 -10.88 -15.54 7.05
CA GLU A 241 -10.44 -16.91 7.34
C GLU A 241 -9.98 -17.64 6.07
N GLY A 242 -8.97 -18.51 6.20
CA GLY A 242 -8.41 -19.26 5.08
C GLY A 242 -7.40 -18.49 4.21
N LEU A 243 -7.08 -17.23 4.54
CA LEU A 243 -6.05 -16.45 3.83
C LEU A 243 -4.69 -17.18 3.86
N GLY A 244 -4.26 -17.64 5.04
CA GLY A 244 -2.96 -18.30 5.22
C GLY A 244 -2.81 -19.53 4.34
N LYS A 245 -3.89 -20.32 4.18
CA LYS A 245 -3.93 -21.47 3.27
C LYS A 245 -3.79 -21.04 1.81
N ILE A 246 -4.56 -20.05 1.38
CA ILE A 246 -4.48 -19.50 0.00
C ILE A 246 -3.06 -19.01 -0.32
N LEU A 247 -2.41 -18.29 0.60
CA LEU A 247 -1.05 -17.77 0.44
C LEU A 247 0.01 -18.88 0.47
N SER A 248 -0.13 -19.84 1.39
CA SER A 248 0.81 -20.96 1.53
C SER A 248 0.77 -21.89 0.32
N ASP A 249 -0.43 -22.24 -0.16
CA ASP A 249 -0.63 -23.11 -1.33
C ASP A 249 0.02 -22.51 -2.58
N GLU A 250 -0.14 -21.21 -2.81
CA GLU A 250 0.49 -20.54 -3.94
C GLU A 250 2.01 -20.46 -3.79
N THR A 251 2.48 -20.14 -2.59
CA THR A 251 3.91 -20.07 -2.30
C THR A 251 4.61 -21.42 -2.54
N ASP A 252 4.00 -22.51 -2.10
CA ASP A 252 4.57 -23.85 -2.24
C ASP A 252 4.49 -24.35 -3.68
N PHE A 253 3.40 -24.05 -4.40
CA PHE A 253 3.31 -24.26 -5.84
C PHE A 253 4.43 -23.51 -6.59
N LEU A 254 4.62 -22.22 -6.32
CA LEU A 254 5.63 -21.40 -6.98
C LEU A 254 7.04 -21.91 -6.68
N ASN A 255 7.33 -22.30 -5.45
CA ASN A 255 8.62 -22.90 -5.10
C ASN A 255 8.90 -24.17 -5.92
N LYS A 256 7.95 -25.12 -5.97
CA LYS A 256 8.09 -26.34 -6.80
C LYS A 256 8.28 -25.98 -8.28
N LYS A 257 7.51 -25.01 -8.79
CA LYS A 257 7.55 -24.57 -10.19
C LYS A 257 8.88 -23.91 -10.55
N TYR A 258 9.37 -22.98 -9.73
CA TYR A 258 10.61 -22.24 -9.98
C TYR A 258 11.84 -23.12 -9.83
N ARG A 259 11.86 -24.09 -8.91
CA ARG A 259 12.94 -25.10 -8.86
C ARG A 259 13.09 -25.85 -10.19
N LYS A 260 11.99 -26.35 -10.75
CA LYS A 260 12.00 -27.02 -12.06
C LYS A 260 12.42 -26.07 -13.19
N ARG A 261 11.93 -24.83 -13.19
CA ARG A 261 12.28 -23.83 -14.21
C ARG A 261 13.74 -23.39 -14.13
N ASN A 262 14.32 -23.29 -12.94
CA ASN A 262 15.72 -22.93 -12.77
C ASN A 262 16.65 -23.99 -13.35
N LYS A 263 16.32 -25.29 -13.21
CA LYS A 263 17.05 -26.38 -13.89
C LYS A 263 17.05 -26.21 -15.41
N ILE A 264 15.88 -25.89 -15.99
CA ILE A 264 15.74 -25.61 -17.43
C ILE A 264 16.53 -24.35 -17.82
N GLY A 265 16.51 -23.31 -16.97
CA GLY A 265 17.27 -22.08 -17.17
C GLY A 265 18.78 -22.33 -17.22
N ALA A 266 19.32 -23.17 -16.33
CA ALA A 266 20.74 -23.53 -16.34
C ALA A 266 21.15 -24.24 -17.64
N ILE A 267 20.31 -25.13 -18.17
CA ILE A 267 20.53 -25.76 -19.48
C ILE A 267 20.47 -24.72 -20.60
N LEU A 268 19.50 -23.80 -20.54
CA LEU A 268 19.36 -22.73 -21.52
C LEU A 268 20.62 -21.87 -21.61
N GLU A 269 21.21 -21.47 -20.48
CA GLU A 269 22.44 -20.65 -20.48
C GLU A 269 23.58 -21.34 -21.24
N LYS A 270 23.80 -22.65 -21.03
CA LYS A 270 24.81 -23.42 -21.77
C LYS A 270 24.51 -23.52 -23.28
N LEU A 271 23.22 -23.58 -23.65
CA LEU A 271 22.80 -23.75 -25.04
C LEU A 271 22.74 -22.44 -25.85
N LYS A 272 22.77 -21.27 -25.21
CA LYS A 272 22.66 -19.98 -25.93
C LYS A 272 23.77 -19.80 -26.96
N GLN A 273 25.00 -20.18 -26.60
CA GLN A 273 26.17 -20.10 -27.48
C GLN A 273 26.23 -21.29 -28.44
N ASN A 274 26.01 -22.51 -27.94
CA ASN A 274 26.23 -23.73 -28.71
C ASN A 274 25.07 -24.11 -29.65
N ASN A 275 23.83 -23.75 -29.32
CA ASN A 275 22.65 -24.09 -30.13
C ASN A 275 21.51 -23.06 -29.95
N PRO A 276 21.61 -21.91 -30.63
CA PRO A 276 20.64 -20.82 -30.48
C PRO A 276 19.23 -21.20 -30.97
N LYS A 277 19.10 -22.10 -31.95
CA LYS A 277 17.80 -22.60 -32.42
C LYS A 277 17.07 -23.38 -31.31
N LYS A 278 17.76 -24.30 -30.62
CA LYS A 278 17.21 -25.05 -29.48
C LYS A 278 16.91 -24.12 -28.29
N ALA A 279 17.77 -23.15 -28.02
CA ALA A 279 17.56 -22.13 -26.98
C ALA A 279 16.24 -21.35 -27.20
N LYS A 280 15.99 -20.87 -28.44
CA LYS A 280 14.73 -20.19 -28.80
C LYS A 280 13.50 -21.05 -28.57
N ARG A 281 13.55 -22.35 -28.90
CA ARG A 281 12.43 -23.29 -28.65
C ARG A 281 12.16 -23.46 -27.15
N ILE A 282 13.19 -23.64 -26.33
CA ILE A 282 13.05 -23.77 -24.86
C ILE A 282 12.39 -22.52 -24.27
N ILE A 283 12.81 -21.32 -24.70
CA ILE A 283 12.21 -20.07 -24.25
C ILE A 283 10.72 -20.02 -24.58
N LYS A 284 10.35 -20.34 -25.83
CA LYS A 284 8.97 -20.28 -26.33
C LYS A 284 8.05 -21.30 -25.64
N HIS A 285 8.50 -22.55 -25.54
CA HIS A 285 7.62 -23.67 -25.15
C HIS A 285 7.72 -24.05 -23.67
N ASN A 286 8.87 -23.90 -23.02
CA ASN A 286 9.09 -24.34 -21.62
C ASN A 286 9.10 -23.17 -20.64
N LEU A 287 9.69 -22.03 -21.04
CA LEU A 287 9.87 -20.87 -20.18
C LEU A 287 8.85 -19.74 -20.42
N GLY A 288 7.84 -19.96 -21.27
CA GLY A 288 6.69 -19.07 -21.40
C GLY A 288 5.99 -18.80 -20.05
N ARG A 289 5.36 -17.61 -19.94
CA ARG A 289 4.71 -17.15 -18.70
C ARG A 289 3.19 -17.10 -18.76
N LYS A 290 2.54 -17.26 -19.93
CA LYS A 290 1.07 -17.17 -20.09
C LYS A 290 0.28 -17.93 -19.02
N LYS A 291 0.58 -19.23 -18.80
CA LYS A 291 -0.09 -20.05 -17.78
C LYS A 291 0.20 -19.58 -16.35
N LEU A 292 1.43 -19.14 -16.08
CA LEU A 292 1.87 -18.64 -14.78
C LEU A 292 1.19 -17.31 -14.44
N ASP A 293 1.15 -16.38 -15.39
CA ASP A 293 0.53 -15.07 -15.21
C ASP A 293 -0.99 -15.20 -15.06
N ARG A 294 -1.64 -16.10 -15.80
CA ARG A 294 -3.07 -16.44 -15.61
C ARG A 294 -3.34 -16.97 -14.20
N ARG A 295 -2.52 -17.89 -13.69
CA ARG A 295 -2.63 -18.40 -12.32
C ARG A 295 -2.43 -17.29 -11.29
N LYS A 296 -1.40 -16.46 -11.47
CA LYS A 296 -1.10 -15.30 -10.62
C LYS A 296 -2.28 -14.32 -10.58
N SER A 297 -2.92 -14.07 -11.71
CA SER A 297 -4.12 -13.23 -11.79
C SER A 297 -5.29 -13.82 -10.98
N ARG A 298 -5.60 -15.11 -11.18
CA ARG A 298 -6.64 -15.81 -10.39
C ARG A 298 -6.35 -15.79 -8.89
N HIS A 299 -5.11 -16.07 -8.48
CA HIS A 299 -4.71 -16.02 -7.08
C HIS A 299 -4.88 -14.61 -6.49
N ARG A 300 -4.41 -13.57 -7.20
CA ARG A 300 -4.59 -12.18 -6.78
C ARG A 300 -6.07 -11.80 -6.66
N GLY A 301 -6.91 -12.26 -7.59
CA GLY A 301 -8.36 -12.07 -7.53
C GLY A 301 -8.97 -12.67 -6.26
N LYS A 302 -8.67 -13.95 -5.98
CA LYS A 302 -9.15 -14.65 -4.77
C LYS A 302 -8.74 -13.92 -3.48
N VAL A 303 -7.45 -13.59 -3.35
CA VAL A 303 -6.91 -12.88 -2.19
C VAL A 303 -7.56 -11.50 -2.03
N LYS A 304 -7.73 -10.77 -3.14
CA LYS A 304 -8.38 -9.45 -3.14
C LYS A 304 -9.84 -9.54 -2.69
N THR A 305 -10.62 -10.48 -3.22
CA THR A 305 -12.02 -10.68 -2.83
C THR A 305 -12.13 -10.95 -1.33
N LEU A 306 -11.32 -11.88 -0.80
CA LEU A 306 -11.32 -12.22 0.62
C LEU A 306 -11.03 -11.01 1.51
N ILE A 307 -9.94 -10.28 1.22
CA ILE A 307 -9.50 -9.14 2.02
C ILE A 307 -10.48 -7.96 1.92
N PHE A 308 -11.02 -7.67 0.73
CA PHE A 308 -12.01 -6.60 0.58
C PHE A 308 -13.34 -6.96 1.25
N THR A 309 -13.72 -8.24 1.29
CA THR A 309 -14.90 -8.69 2.04
C THR A 309 -14.69 -8.46 3.53
N ALA A 310 -13.56 -8.92 4.08
CA ALA A 310 -13.18 -8.68 5.46
C ALA A 310 -13.14 -7.18 5.82
N ALA A 311 -12.55 -6.35 4.96
CA ALA A 311 -12.52 -4.90 5.15
C ALA A 311 -13.92 -4.25 5.15
N ASN A 312 -14.85 -4.75 4.32
CA ASN A 312 -16.24 -4.28 4.34
C ASN A 312 -16.96 -4.65 5.64
N ASN A 313 -16.71 -5.83 6.19
CA ASN A 313 -17.29 -6.24 7.47
C ASN A 313 -16.80 -5.31 8.60
N ILE A 314 -15.49 -5.09 8.70
CA ILE A 314 -14.88 -4.20 9.70
C ILE A 314 -15.41 -2.77 9.59
N VAL A 315 -15.40 -2.18 8.39
CA VAL A 315 -15.88 -0.79 8.20
C VAL A 315 -17.38 -0.65 8.47
N GLY A 316 -18.15 -1.74 8.35
CA GLY A 316 -19.54 -1.78 8.76
C GLY A 316 -19.75 -1.65 10.27
N LYS A 317 -18.74 -2.02 11.08
CA LYS A 317 -18.83 -1.97 12.54
C LYS A 317 -18.45 -0.63 13.14
N ALA A 318 -17.53 0.11 12.50
CA ALA A 318 -16.94 1.30 13.12
C ALA A 318 -16.86 2.55 12.22
N GLU A 319 -17.10 3.73 12.82
CA GLU A 319 -16.78 5.02 12.22
C GLU A 319 -15.26 5.25 12.18
N THR A 320 -14.52 4.81 13.20
CA THR A 320 -13.05 4.88 13.25
C THR A 320 -12.42 3.50 13.33
N VAL A 321 -11.67 3.13 12.31
CA VAL A 321 -10.86 1.89 12.28
C VAL A 321 -9.42 2.24 12.65
N VAL A 322 -8.91 1.64 13.72
CA VAL A 322 -7.56 1.84 14.24
C VAL A 322 -6.69 0.66 13.82
N CYS A 323 -5.60 0.92 13.13
CA CYS A 323 -4.70 -0.11 12.60
C CYS A 323 -3.26 0.21 12.98
N GLU A 324 -2.42 -0.81 13.13
CA GLU A 324 -0.98 -0.60 13.25
C GLU A 324 -0.31 -0.08 11.96
N ASP A 325 0.71 0.76 12.14
CA ASP A 325 1.61 1.23 11.09
C ASP A 325 2.74 0.24 10.80
N LEU A 326 2.50 -0.65 9.82
CA LEU A 326 3.44 -1.65 9.33
C LEU A 326 4.37 -1.18 8.20
N THR A 327 4.53 0.13 8.02
CA THR A 327 5.44 0.69 6.99
C THR A 327 6.90 0.37 7.27
N LYS A 328 7.28 0.17 8.54
CA LYS A 328 8.63 -0.25 8.93
C LYS A 328 8.83 -1.75 8.67
N THR A 329 9.99 -2.09 8.12
CA THR A 329 10.46 -3.47 8.05
C THR A 329 11.14 -3.82 9.37
N PHE A 330 10.58 -4.76 10.11
CA PHE A 330 11.24 -5.35 11.27
C PHE A 330 12.15 -6.48 10.79
N LYS A 331 13.41 -6.52 11.27
CA LYS A 331 14.28 -7.68 11.03
C LYS A 331 13.66 -8.86 11.76
N SER A 332 13.15 -9.85 11.04
CA SER A 332 12.64 -11.08 11.67
C SER A 332 13.81 -11.98 12.06
N LYS A 333 13.60 -12.81 13.08
CA LYS A 333 14.45 -13.97 13.31
C LYS A 333 14.33 -14.91 12.11
N ASN A 334 15.37 -15.70 11.85
CA ASN A 334 15.33 -16.74 10.83
C ASN A 334 14.44 -17.89 11.32
N LEU A 335 13.25 -18.05 10.73
CA LEU A 335 12.29 -19.10 11.10
C LEU A 335 12.41 -20.34 10.19
N GLY A 336 13.51 -20.45 9.45
CA GLY A 336 13.74 -21.50 8.46
C GLY A 336 13.25 -21.12 7.05
N LYS A 337 13.85 -21.76 6.03
CA LYS A 337 13.65 -21.41 4.61
C LYS A 337 12.18 -21.45 4.18
N THR A 338 11.40 -22.41 4.70
CA THR A 338 9.99 -22.57 4.32
C THR A 338 9.11 -21.50 4.92
N VAL A 339 9.21 -21.25 6.23
CA VAL A 339 8.40 -20.23 6.93
C VAL A 339 8.73 -18.84 6.40
N ASN A 340 10.02 -18.49 6.27
CA ASN A 340 10.43 -17.20 5.73
C ASN A 340 9.89 -16.97 4.31
N ARG A 341 9.86 -18.02 3.46
CA ARG A 341 9.30 -17.93 2.11
C ARG A 341 7.78 -17.67 2.14
N ARG A 342 7.04 -18.36 3.00
CA ARG A 342 5.59 -18.16 3.17
C ARG A 342 5.27 -16.75 3.69
N LEU A 343 5.99 -16.28 4.70
CA LEU A 343 5.84 -14.93 5.26
C LEU A 343 6.23 -13.83 4.26
N SER A 344 7.20 -14.09 3.37
CA SER A 344 7.54 -13.15 2.29
C SER A 344 6.39 -12.96 1.29
N GLY A 345 5.46 -13.91 1.21
CA GLY A 345 4.23 -13.81 0.42
C GLY A 345 3.09 -13.06 1.13
N TRP A 346 3.28 -12.59 2.37
CA TRP A 346 2.24 -11.90 3.11
C TRP A 346 1.84 -10.57 2.46
N VAL A 347 0.53 -10.32 2.38
CA VAL A 347 -0.07 -9.25 1.56
C VAL A 347 -0.44 -8.01 2.38
N LYS A 348 0.41 -7.61 3.32
CA LYS A 348 0.18 -6.46 4.23
C LYS A 348 -0.21 -5.15 3.53
N GLY A 349 0.38 -4.88 2.36
CA GLY A 349 0.09 -3.67 1.58
C GLY A 349 -1.31 -3.69 0.96
N LEU A 350 -1.77 -4.86 0.52
CA LEU A 350 -3.13 -5.03 0.01
C LEU A 350 -4.16 -4.88 1.12
N MET A 351 -3.88 -5.41 2.32
CA MET A 351 -4.75 -5.25 3.50
C MET A 351 -4.92 -3.78 3.88
N ALA A 352 -3.81 -3.03 3.95
CA ALA A 352 -3.84 -1.60 4.24
C ALA A 352 -4.64 -0.83 3.17
N SER A 353 -4.39 -1.11 1.89
CA SER A 353 -5.13 -0.50 0.78
C SER A 353 -6.62 -0.82 0.79
N ALA A 354 -6.99 -2.06 1.15
CA ALA A 354 -8.39 -2.47 1.22
C ALA A 354 -9.15 -1.72 2.31
N ILE A 355 -8.59 -1.64 3.52
CA ILE A 355 -9.20 -0.89 4.64
C ILE A 355 -9.33 0.59 4.28
N ASP A 356 -8.27 1.21 3.78
CA ASP A 356 -8.28 2.63 3.38
C ASP A 356 -9.30 2.93 2.26
N THR A 357 -9.36 2.07 1.24
CA THR A 357 -10.31 2.20 0.12
C THR A 357 -11.75 2.06 0.59
N VAL A 358 -12.05 1.04 1.40
CA VAL A 358 -13.42 0.77 1.87
C VAL A 358 -13.87 1.85 2.85
N ALA A 359 -13.00 2.26 3.77
CA ALA A 359 -13.28 3.33 4.72
C ALA A 359 -13.59 4.66 4.00
N SER A 360 -12.72 5.05 3.05
CA SER A 360 -12.93 6.26 2.23
C SER A 360 -14.24 6.22 1.44
N ARG A 361 -14.63 5.07 0.90
CA ARG A 361 -15.89 4.91 0.16
C ARG A 361 -17.13 5.06 1.03
N ARG A 362 -17.07 4.55 2.27
CA ARG A 362 -18.21 4.49 3.19
C ARG A 362 -18.26 5.62 4.22
N GLY A 363 -17.23 6.47 4.27
CA GLY A 363 -17.17 7.64 5.16
C GLY A 363 -16.56 7.36 6.55
N SER A 364 -15.87 6.21 6.68
CA SER A 364 -15.13 5.84 7.88
C SER A 364 -13.72 6.44 7.85
N ARG A 365 -13.12 6.59 9.03
CA ARG A 365 -11.76 7.11 9.23
C ARG A 365 -10.81 5.98 9.58
N VAL A 366 -9.65 5.93 8.93
CA VAL A 366 -8.55 5.01 9.29
C VAL A 366 -7.48 5.77 10.05
N VAL A 367 -7.11 5.28 11.24
CA VAL A 367 -6.04 5.85 12.07
C VAL A 367 -4.90 4.84 12.19
N LEU A 368 -3.68 5.28 11.87
CA LEU A 368 -2.48 4.45 12.01
C LEU A 368 -1.79 4.73 13.34
N VAL A 369 -1.59 3.70 14.16
CA VAL A 369 -0.95 3.78 15.48
C VAL A 369 0.41 3.06 15.50
N ASN A 370 1.17 3.25 16.58
CA ASN A 370 2.46 2.60 16.75
C ASN A 370 2.30 1.08 16.95
N ALA A 371 2.90 0.29 16.07
CA ALA A 371 2.88 -1.18 16.12
C ALA A 371 3.75 -1.79 17.23
N ALA A 372 4.64 -1.00 17.85
CA ALA A 372 5.65 -1.56 18.74
C ALA A 372 5.02 -2.15 20.02
N TYR A 373 5.32 -3.44 20.25
CA TYR A 373 4.91 -4.23 21.42
C TYR A 373 3.40 -4.43 21.58
N THR A 374 2.57 -4.12 20.59
CA THR A 374 1.11 -4.36 20.66
C THR A 374 0.78 -5.83 20.90
N SER A 375 1.52 -6.75 20.29
CA SER A 375 1.38 -8.20 20.48
C SER A 375 2.07 -8.74 21.75
N GLN A 376 2.76 -7.89 22.53
CA GLN A 376 3.55 -8.26 23.70
C GLN A 376 3.14 -7.47 24.95
N THR A 377 2.12 -6.64 24.85
CA THR A 377 1.56 -5.88 25.98
C THR A 377 0.27 -6.56 26.40
N CYS A 378 -0.01 -6.65 27.69
CA CYS A 378 -1.28 -7.15 28.19
C CYS A 378 -2.36 -6.08 28.04
N SER A 379 -3.47 -6.39 27.38
CA SER A 379 -4.59 -5.46 27.25
C SER A 379 -5.32 -5.17 28.56
N ARG A 380 -5.16 -6.02 29.59
CA ARG A 380 -5.79 -5.83 30.91
C ARG A 380 -4.99 -4.93 31.85
N CYS A 381 -3.70 -5.21 32.00
CA CYS A 381 -2.84 -4.54 32.99
C CYS A 381 -1.69 -3.72 32.37
N SER A 382 -1.61 -3.63 31.05
CA SER A 382 -0.52 -2.96 30.31
C SER A 382 0.89 -3.55 30.52
N SER A 383 1.04 -4.65 31.26
CA SER A 383 2.34 -5.27 31.50
C SER A 383 2.89 -5.96 30.26
N LEU A 384 4.22 -5.91 30.07
CA LEU A 384 4.87 -6.70 29.02
C LEU A 384 4.79 -8.20 29.37
N GLY A 385 4.40 -9.00 28.39
CA GLY A 385 4.30 -10.45 28.50
C GLY A 385 4.92 -11.18 27.31
N LYS A 386 4.62 -12.48 27.19
CA LYS A 386 5.21 -13.36 26.18
C LYS A 386 4.13 -13.93 25.27
N ARG A 387 4.28 -13.72 23.96
CA ARG A 387 3.50 -14.42 22.93
C ARG A 387 4.15 -15.77 22.61
N THR A 388 3.35 -16.83 22.58
CA THR A 388 3.74 -18.18 22.16
C THR A 388 2.64 -18.75 21.27
N GLY A 389 2.90 -18.81 19.96
CA GLY A 389 1.86 -19.15 18.96
C GLY A 389 0.70 -18.15 19.01
N ASP A 390 -0.50 -18.69 19.19
CA ASP A 390 -1.77 -17.94 19.22
C ASP A 390 -2.17 -17.53 20.64
N LYS A 391 -1.34 -17.82 21.65
CA LYS A 391 -1.56 -17.41 23.04
C LYS A 391 -0.60 -16.30 23.45
N PHE A 392 -1.12 -15.36 24.23
CA PHE A 392 -0.37 -14.35 24.96
C PHE A 392 -0.43 -14.68 26.45
N HIS A 393 0.73 -14.70 27.11
CA HIS A 393 0.87 -14.94 28.55
C HIS A 393 1.34 -13.65 29.23
N CYS A 394 0.53 -13.14 30.14
CA CYS A 394 0.89 -11.97 30.95
C CYS A 394 1.69 -12.40 32.18
N THR A 395 3.02 -12.45 32.04
CA THR A 395 3.94 -12.71 33.15
C THR A 395 5.09 -11.72 33.05
N PRO A 396 5.35 -10.88 34.08
CA PRO A 396 4.92 -11.00 35.48
C PRO A 396 3.63 -10.24 35.89
N GLY A 397 2.83 -9.72 34.95
CA GLY A 397 1.64 -8.92 35.30
C GLY A 397 0.47 -9.73 35.86
N CYS A 398 -0.75 -9.45 35.39
CA CYS A 398 -1.98 -10.06 35.93
C CYS A 398 -2.18 -11.57 35.71
N GLY A 399 -1.20 -12.32 35.19
CA GLY A 399 -1.31 -13.77 34.97
C GLY A 399 -2.23 -14.19 33.82
N ALA A 400 -2.96 -13.26 33.20
CA ALA A 400 -3.95 -13.57 32.16
C ALA A 400 -3.32 -14.29 30.95
N VAL A 401 -4.04 -15.29 30.44
CA VAL A 401 -3.75 -15.96 29.16
C VAL A 401 -4.87 -15.62 28.18
N MET A 402 -4.52 -15.07 27.03
CA MET A 402 -5.49 -14.57 26.04
C MET A 402 -5.10 -14.99 24.63
N GLN A 403 -6.06 -14.99 23.70
CA GLN A 403 -5.77 -15.11 22.28
C GLN A 403 -4.91 -13.89 21.85
N ALA A 404 -3.78 -14.16 21.21
CA ALA A 404 -2.71 -13.19 21.03
C ALA A 404 -3.08 -12.03 20.08
N ASP A 405 -3.86 -12.31 19.04
CA ASP A 405 -4.24 -11.33 18.03
C ASP A 405 -5.40 -10.44 18.53
N LEU A 406 -6.34 -10.98 19.31
CA LEU A 406 -7.34 -10.22 20.05
C LEU A 406 -6.69 -9.28 21.07
N ASN A 407 -5.74 -9.79 21.85
CA ASN A 407 -4.96 -8.95 22.77
C ASN A 407 -4.25 -7.81 22.00
N ALA A 408 -3.66 -8.11 20.84
CA ALA A 408 -3.05 -7.10 19.99
C ALA A 408 -4.06 -6.09 19.45
N ALA A 409 -5.24 -6.52 18.99
CA ALA A 409 -6.30 -5.65 18.48
C ALA A 409 -6.84 -4.69 19.54
N ILE A 410 -7.04 -5.16 20.79
CA ILE A 410 -7.44 -4.31 21.93
C ILE A 410 -6.34 -3.29 22.25
N ASN A 411 -5.07 -3.71 22.28
CA ASN A 411 -3.96 -2.78 22.47
C ASN A 411 -3.86 -1.74 21.36
N ILE A 412 -4.08 -2.14 20.10
CA ILE A 412 -4.09 -1.23 18.94
C ILE A 412 -5.20 -0.18 19.11
N LEU A 413 -6.40 -0.57 19.54
CA LEU A 413 -7.47 0.37 19.85
C LEU A 413 -7.06 1.35 20.96
N ALA A 414 -6.51 0.84 22.07
CA ALA A 414 -6.07 1.66 23.21
C ALA A 414 -5.00 2.70 22.82
N ARG A 415 -4.16 2.41 21.81
CA ARG A 415 -3.15 3.37 21.31
C ARG A 415 -3.74 4.60 20.62
N LEU A 416 -5.03 4.60 20.26
CA LEU A 416 -5.67 5.76 19.67
C LEU A 416 -5.61 6.98 20.60
N ASP A 417 -5.84 6.73 21.89
CA ASP A 417 -5.98 7.77 22.91
C ASP A 417 -4.67 7.96 23.73
N ASP A 418 -3.63 7.17 23.45
CA ASP A 418 -2.32 7.24 24.11
C ASP A 418 -1.40 8.32 23.50
N LYS A 419 -1.25 9.44 24.22
CA LYS A 419 -0.43 10.58 23.80
C LYS A 419 1.08 10.32 23.91
N GLU A 420 1.52 9.44 24.82
CA GLU A 420 2.94 9.15 25.01
C GLU A 420 3.44 8.19 23.93
N LEU A 421 2.62 7.20 23.56
CA LEU A 421 2.97 6.15 22.61
C LEU A 421 2.58 6.49 21.17
N HIS A 422 2.85 7.73 20.77
CA HIS A 422 2.53 8.24 19.45
C HIS A 422 3.17 7.40 18.31
N ARG A 423 2.53 7.45 17.13
CA ARG A 423 2.84 6.63 15.93
C ARG A 423 4.33 6.53 15.57
N TRP A 424 5.08 7.62 15.72
CA TRP A 424 6.46 7.69 15.25
C TRP A 424 7.53 7.37 16.30
N LEU A 425 7.13 7.08 17.55
CA LEU A 425 8.06 6.81 18.63
C LEU A 425 8.94 5.58 18.33
N PRO A 426 10.26 5.63 18.55
CA PRO A 426 11.14 4.47 18.39
C PRO A 426 10.72 3.33 19.32
N PHE A 427 10.88 2.09 18.86
CA PHE A 427 10.48 0.90 19.64
C PHE A 427 11.21 0.83 20.99
N THR A 428 12.47 1.26 21.08
CA THR A 428 13.23 1.32 22.34
C THR A 428 12.57 2.22 23.37
N LYS A 429 12.11 3.41 22.95
CA LYS A 429 11.38 4.36 23.81
C LYS A 429 9.99 3.85 24.18
N VAL A 430 9.27 3.22 23.25
CA VAL A 430 8.00 2.53 23.56
C VAL A 430 8.21 1.50 24.66
N LYS A 431 9.24 0.65 24.56
CA LYS A 431 9.56 -0.35 25.58
C LYS A 431 9.83 0.29 26.94
N GLN A 432 10.63 1.37 26.97
CA GLN A 432 10.93 2.09 28.21
C GLN A 432 9.66 2.63 28.89
N ILE A 433 8.74 3.23 28.13
CA ILE A 433 7.48 3.75 28.66
C ILE A 433 6.62 2.60 29.19
N LEU A 434 6.47 1.51 28.43
CA LEU A 434 5.68 0.35 28.87
C LEU A 434 6.25 -0.25 30.16
N LEU A 435 7.57 -0.44 30.26
CA LEU A 435 8.22 -0.93 31.48
C LEU A 435 8.01 0.01 32.68
N LYS A 436 8.05 1.34 32.47
CA LYS A 436 7.74 2.31 33.52
C LYS A 436 6.28 2.22 33.99
N ARG A 437 5.34 1.99 33.08
CA ARG A 437 3.92 1.79 33.42
C ARG A 437 3.71 0.51 34.22
N CYS A 438 4.41 -0.58 33.89
CA CYS A 438 4.36 -1.83 34.64
C CYS A 438 4.81 -1.63 36.11
N ARG A 439 5.92 -0.92 36.33
CA ARG A 439 6.43 -0.68 37.69
C ARG A 439 5.44 0.11 38.54
N ARG A 440 4.81 1.14 37.97
CA ARG A 440 3.79 1.94 38.67
C ARG A 440 2.54 1.14 39.04
N SER A 441 2.11 0.20 38.19
CA SER A 441 0.98 -0.68 38.52
C SER A 441 1.33 -1.66 39.63
N ASP A 442 2.58 -2.14 39.70
CA ASP A 442 3.03 -3.04 40.78
C ASP A 442 3.11 -2.28 42.12
N GLU A 443 3.60 -1.03 42.11
CA GLU A 443 3.65 -0.16 43.31
C GLU A 443 2.28 0.22 43.86
N THR A 444 1.28 0.41 42.98
CA THR A 444 -0.10 0.73 43.40
C THR A 444 -0.95 -0.49 43.73
N ALA A 445 -0.58 -1.68 43.26
CA ALA A 445 -1.26 -2.94 43.57
C ALA A 445 -0.78 -3.59 44.89
N HIS A 446 0.31 -3.11 45.50
CA HIS A 446 0.82 -3.60 46.78
C HIS A 446 0.97 -2.53 47.88
N PRO A 447 -0.10 -1.83 48.31
CA PRO A 447 -0.05 -1.01 49.53
C PRO A 447 0.23 -1.85 50.79
N GLU A 448 -0.32 -3.07 50.85
CA GLU A 448 -0.25 -3.94 52.03
C GLU A 448 1.15 -4.52 52.29
N LEU A 449 1.94 -4.72 51.23
CA LEU A 449 3.31 -5.24 51.33
C LEU A 449 4.30 -4.16 51.80
N GLN A 450 4.06 -2.89 51.45
CA GLN A 450 4.80 -1.77 52.04
C GLN A 450 4.46 -1.56 53.52
N LEU A 451 3.19 -1.76 53.91
CA LEU A 451 2.76 -1.68 55.30
C LEU A 451 3.30 -2.85 56.14
N GLN A 452 3.41 -4.05 55.56
CA GLN A 452 4.04 -5.23 56.20
C GLN A 452 5.56 -5.07 56.34
N LEU A 453 6.24 -4.49 55.34
CA LEU A 453 7.68 -4.20 55.42
C LEU A 453 7.99 -3.09 56.44
N GLN A 454 7.11 -2.09 56.61
CA GLN A 454 7.24 -1.08 57.67
C GLN A 454 6.96 -1.63 59.08
N LYS A 455 6.07 -2.61 59.22
CA LYS A 455 5.84 -3.31 60.49
C LYS A 455 7.02 -4.22 60.87
N LEU A 456 7.60 -4.92 59.90
CA LEU A 456 8.79 -5.76 60.13
C LEU A 456 10.04 -4.94 60.48
N SER A 457 10.16 -3.69 59.99
CA SER A 457 11.28 -2.80 60.36
C SER A 457 11.10 -2.13 61.74
N THR A 458 9.88 -2.01 62.25
CA THR A 458 9.61 -1.43 63.58
C THR A 458 9.68 -2.46 64.70
N GLU A 459 9.44 -3.74 64.42
CA GLU A 459 9.63 -4.83 65.40
C GLU A 459 11.11 -5.19 65.60
N SER A 460 12.00 -4.93 64.63
CA SER A 460 13.44 -5.15 64.75
C SER A 460 14.20 -4.06 65.52
N GLU A 461 13.56 -2.94 65.84
CA GLU A 461 14.15 -1.84 66.64
C GLU A 461 13.74 -1.91 68.13
N LEU A 462 12.97 -2.92 68.54
CA LEU A 462 12.48 -3.12 69.91
C LEU A 462 12.82 -4.51 70.49
N SER A 463 13.80 -5.22 69.91
CA SER A 463 14.34 -6.48 70.45
C SER A 463 15.81 -6.36 70.81
#